data_AF-A0A010RVM5-F1
#
_entry.id   AF-A0A010RVM5-F1
#
_cell.length_a   1.000
_cell.length_b   1.000
_cell.length_c   1.000
_cell.angle_alpha   90.00
_cell.angle_beta   90.00
_cell.angle_gamma   90.00
#
_symmetry.space_group_name_H-M   'P 1'
#
loop_
_entity.id
_entity.type
_entity.pdbx_description
1 polymer ?
#
loop_
_entity_poly.entity_id
_entity_poly.type
_entity_poly.pdbx_seq_one_letter_code
_entity_poly.pdbx_strand_id
1 'polypeptide(L)' 'MAKTFQLQAYLPWWFVFYLRAVYVFAWMTNLDVDTGKVTEQARKAIRFRKLEIREDQQ' A
#
# COMPACT_ATOMS: atom_id res chain seq x y z
N MET A 1 -12.04 -29.86 8.79
CA MET A 1 -12.22 -28.45 9.23
C MET A 1 -11.74 -27.56 8.10
N ALA A 2 -12.61 -26.71 7.56
CA ALA A 2 -12.23 -25.79 6.49
C ALA A 2 -11.47 -24.61 7.11
N LYS A 3 -10.20 -24.43 6.75
CA LYS A 3 -9.37 -23.33 7.26
C LYS A 3 -9.73 -22.07 6.46
N THR A 4 -10.40 -21.11 7.10
CA THR A 4 -10.78 -19.85 6.45
C THR A 4 -9.58 -18.91 6.41
N PHE A 5 -9.19 -18.49 5.21
CA PHE A 5 -8.11 -17.52 5.00
C PHE A 5 -8.69 -16.21 4.47
N GLN A 6 -8.26 -15.08 5.02
CA GLN A 6 -8.53 -13.77 4.44
C GLN A 6 -7.32 -13.27 3.64
N LEU A 7 -7.57 -12.76 2.44
CA LEU A 7 -6.56 -12.01 1.67
C LEU A 7 -6.70 -10.53 2.02
N GLN A 8 -5.66 -9.93 2.61
CA GLN A 8 -5.62 -8.49 2.84
C GLN A 8 -4.71 -7.83 1.80
N ALA A 9 -5.28 -6.92 1.03
CA ALA A 9 -4.51 -6.00 0.19
C ALA A 9 -3.86 -4.95 1.07
N TYR A 10 -2.57 -4.70 0.89
CA TYR A 10 -1.83 -3.67 1.61
C TYR A 10 -0.80 -2.99 0.71
N LEU A 11 -0.48 -1.75 1.05
CA LEU A 11 0.67 -1.05 0.47
C LEU A 11 1.91 -1.31 1.33
N PRO A 12 3.03 -1.73 0.72
CA PRO A 12 4.28 -1.91 1.45
C PRO A 12 4.76 -0.62 2.12
N TRP A 13 5.39 -0.75 3.28
CA TRP A 13 5.93 0.39 4.02
C TRP A 13 6.91 1.24 3.20
N TRP A 14 7.74 0.60 2.36
CA TRP A 14 8.68 1.30 1.48
C TRP A 14 7.95 2.18 0.45
N PHE A 15 6.76 1.78 0.00
CA PHE A 15 5.98 2.55 -0.96
C PHE A 15 5.38 3.79 -0.31
N VAL A 16 4.93 3.66 0.95
CA VAL A 16 4.50 4.82 1.75
C VAL A 16 5.65 5.82 1.93
N PHE A 17 6.87 5.32 2.14
CA PHE A 17 8.05 6.17 2.24
C PHE A 17 8.39 6.86 0.90
N TYR A 18 8.30 6.12 -0.21
CA TYR A 18 8.45 6.67 -1.56
C TYR A 18 7.44 7.80 -1.83
N LEU A 19 6.15 7.61 -1.50
CA LEU A 19 5.14 8.65 -1.62
C LEU A 19 5.53 9.90 -0.85
N ARG A 20 5.90 9.76 0.43
CA ARG A 20 6.32 10.90 1.26
C ARG A 20 7.50 11.64 0.65
N ALA A 21 8.51 10.92 0.15
CA ALA A 21 9.65 11.54 -0.51
C ALA A 21 9.23 12.34 -1.75
N VAL A 22 8.38 11.77 -2.62
CA VAL A 22 7.87 12.46 -3.82
C VAL A 22 7.15 13.76 -3.44
N TYR A 23 6.26 13.72 -2.46
CA TYR A 23 5.53 14.91 -2.00
C TYR A 23 6.46 15.96 -1.37
N VAL A 24 7.46 15.54 -0.59
CA VAL A 24 8.45 16.46 0.00
C VAL A 24 9.28 17.12 -1.10
N PHE A 25 9.77 16.37 -2.09
CA PHE A 25 10.53 16.95 -3.19
C PHE A 25 9.69 17.91 -4.02
N ALA A 26 8.46 17.53 -4.37
CA ALA A 26 7.54 18.39 -5.09
C ALA A 26 7.30 19.72 -4.34
N TRP A 27 7.07 19.64 -3.03
CA TRP A 27 6.96 20.81 -2.16
C TRP A 27 8.23 21.67 -2.15
N MET A 28 9.41 21.07 -2.03
CA MET A 28 10.70 21.79 -2.05
C MET A 28 10.98 22.47 -3.38
N THR A 29 10.55 21.87 -4.49
CA THR A 29 10.77 22.41 -5.84
C THR A 29 9.62 23.29 -6.33
N ASN A 30 8.58 23.50 -5.51
CA ASN A 30 7.34 24.18 -5.90
C ASN A 30 6.71 23.60 -7.19
N LEU A 31 6.74 22.28 -7.30
CA LEU A 31 6.14 21.51 -8.39
C LEU A 31 4.91 20.77 -7.88
N ASP A 32 3.96 20.50 -8.78
CA ASP A 32 2.85 19.61 -8.49
C ASP A 32 3.24 18.14 -8.66
N VAL A 33 2.74 17.31 -7.75
CA VAL A 33 2.87 15.85 -7.86
C VAL A 33 1.91 15.34 -8.93
N ASP A 34 2.44 14.61 -9.92
CA ASP A 34 1.63 13.86 -10.89
C ASP A 34 0.91 12.70 -10.18
N THR A 35 -0.31 12.98 -9.72
CA THR A 35 -1.17 12.02 -9.01
C THR A 35 -1.58 10.84 -9.89
N GLY A 36 -1.63 11.02 -11.22
CA GLY A 36 -1.90 9.95 -12.17
C GLY A 36 -0.80 8.89 -12.13
N LYS A 37 0.45 9.32 -12.30
CA LYS A 37 1.62 8.42 -12.20
C LYS A 37 1.73 7.78 -10.82
N VAL A 38 1.51 8.55 -9.75
CA VAL A 38 1.54 8.03 -8.39
C VAL A 38 0.49 6.92 -8.19
N THR A 39 -0.71 7.11 -8.73
CA THR A 39 -1.80 6.12 -8.64
C THR A 39 -1.46 4.85 -9.43
N GLU A 40 -0.87 4.98 -10.61
CA GLU A 40 -0.41 3.82 -11.39
C GLU A 40 0.67 3.03 -10.67
N GLN A 41 1.63 3.71 -10.05
CA GLN A 41 2.68 3.06 -9.26
C GLN A 41 2.10 2.41 -8.00
N ALA A 42 1.12 3.04 -7.36
CA ALA A 42 0.43 2.47 -6.21
C ALA A 42 -0.25 1.16 -6.58
N ARG A 43 -0.96 1.10 -7.72
CA ARG A 43 -1.58 -0.14 -8.22
C ARG A 43 -0.57 -1.26 -8.44
N LYS A 44 0.63 -0.95 -8.97
CA LYS A 44 1.72 -1.93 -9.15
C LYS A 44 2.34 -2.38 -7.83
N ALA A 45 2.31 -1.52 -6.81
CA ALA A 45 2.92 -1.78 -5.51
C ALA A 45 2.00 -2.55 -4.55
N ILE A 46 0.69 -2.66 -4.82
CA ILE A 46 -0.25 -3.42 -3.97
C ILE A 46 0.27 -4.85 -3.80
N ARG A 47 0.37 -5.27 -2.54
CA ARG A 47 0.72 -6.64 -2.16
C ARG A 47 -0.44 -7.26 -1.41
N PHE A 48 -0.48 -8.58 -1.45
CA PHE A 48 -1.47 -9.36 -0.71
C PHE A 48 -0.75 -10.17 0.35
N ARG A 49 -1.30 -10.17 1.57
CA ARG A 49 -0.88 -11.09 2.62
C ARG A 49 -2.04 -12.01 2.97
N LYS A 50 -1.74 -13.28 3.20
CA LYS A 50 -2.69 -14.23 3.78
C LYS A 50 -2.75 -13.96 5.29
N LEU A 51 -3.94 -13.77 5.80
CA LEU A 51 -4.23 -13.75 7.23
C LEU A 51 -4.96 -15.04 7.54
N GLU A 52 -4.37 -15.86 8.41
CA GLU A 52 -5.09 -16.97 9.02
C GLU A 52 -6.01 -16.39 10.09
N ILE A 53 -7.32 -16.51 9.90
CA ILE A 53 -8.24 -16.23 11.00
C ILE A 53 -8.26 -17.49 11.84
N ARG A 54 -7.78 -17.38 13.08
CA ARG A 54 -7.97 -18.43 14.07
C ARG A 54 -9.40 -18.29 14.59
N GLU A 55 -10.25 -19.29 14.39
CA GLU A 55 -11.63 -19.36 14.92
C GLU A 55 -11.67 -19.50 16.46
N ASP A 56 -10.69 -18.96 17.21
CA ASP A 56 -10.62 -19.00 18.68
C ASP A 56 -11.12 -17.69 19.33
N GLN A 57 -11.94 -16.90 18.62
CA GLN A 57 -12.50 -15.63 19.10
C GLN A 57 -13.96 -15.49 18.65
N GLN A 58 -14.83 -16.45 19.00
CA GLN A 58 -16.28 -16.25 19.10
C GLN A 58 -16.81 -16.95 20.34
#